data_AF-A0A1C5VPW7-F1
#
_entry.id   AF-A0A1C5VPW7-F1
#
_cell.length_a   1.000
_cell.length_b   1.000
_cell.length_c   1.000
_cell.angle_alpha   90.00
_cell.angle_beta   90.00
_cell.angle_gamma   90.00
#
_symmetry.space_group_name_H-M   'P 1'
#
loop_
_entity.id
_entity.type
_entity.pdbx_description
1 polymer ?
#
loop_
_entity_poly.entity_id
_entity_poly.type
_entity_poly.pdbx_seq_one_letter_code
_entity_poly.pdbx_strand_id
1 'polypeptide(L)'
;MSMKNKDTWEFAHKYCGKVWYVCGMVMLPITVIFMLLVIGKNEDCVGSIGGIICGVQLIPLIGSILPTEIALKKNFDKNGTRR
;
A
#
# COMPACT_ATOMS: atom_id res chain seq x y z
N MET A 1 -7.60 -6.98 -14.80
CA MET A 1 -8.78 -6.16 -15.23
C MET A 1 -8.44 -4.67 -15.28
N SER A 2 -7.47 -4.21 -14.48
CA SER A 2 -7.10 -2.80 -14.31
C SER A 2 -6.89 -1.98 -15.60
N MET A 3 -6.27 -2.52 -16.66
CA MET A 3 -5.95 -1.76 -17.89
C MET A 3 -6.93 -2.00 -19.05
N LYS A 4 -8.12 -2.52 -18.78
CA LYS A 4 -9.03 -2.98 -19.85
C LYS A 4 -9.75 -1.83 -20.56
N ASN A 5 -10.07 -0.77 -19.85
CA ASN A 5 -10.54 0.51 -20.39
C ASN A 5 -10.11 1.67 -19.47
N LYS A 6 -10.29 2.92 -19.92
CA LYS A 6 -9.91 4.12 -19.15
C LYS A 6 -10.62 4.18 -17.78
N ASP A 7 -11.90 3.82 -17.73
CA ASP A 7 -12.69 3.74 -16.49
C ASP A 7 -12.18 2.70 -15.49
N THR A 8 -11.79 1.51 -15.95
CA THR A 8 -11.23 0.47 -15.06
C THR A 8 -9.87 0.92 -14.51
N TRP A 9 -9.08 1.62 -15.33
CA TRP A 9 -7.77 2.12 -14.92
C TRP A 9 -7.89 3.22 -13.89
N GLU A 10 -8.75 4.23 -14.12
CA GLU A 10 -8.98 5.30 -13.15
C GLU A 10 -9.55 4.78 -11.82
N PHE A 11 -10.47 3.80 -11.89
CA PHE A 11 -11.00 3.17 -10.69
C PHE A 11 -9.91 2.42 -9.91
N ALA A 12 -9.09 1.63 -10.61
CA ALA A 12 -7.99 0.89 -9.99
C ALA A 12 -6.98 1.83 -9.34
N HIS A 13 -6.62 2.93 -10.01
CA HIS A 13 -5.66 3.89 -9.52
C HIS A 13 -6.18 4.63 -8.27
N LYS A 14 -7.43 5.10 -8.31
CA LYS A 14 -8.07 5.73 -7.13
C LYS A 14 -8.19 4.76 -5.96
N TYR A 15 -8.60 3.52 -6.21
CA TYR A 15 -8.77 2.54 -5.15
C TYR A 15 -7.41 2.12 -4.55
N CYS A 16 -6.42 1.85 -5.38
CA CYS A 16 -5.05 1.56 -4.94
C CYS A 16 -4.48 2.72 -4.10
N GLY A 17 -4.63 3.96 -4.58
CA GLY A 17 -4.22 5.15 -3.85
C GLY A 17 -4.95 5.30 -2.50
N LYS A 18 -6.25 4.98 -2.43
CA LYS A 18 -7.00 4.98 -1.17
C LYS A 18 -6.49 3.93 -0.19
N VAL A 19 -6.20 2.71 -0.65
CA VAL A 19 -5.64 1.63 0.18
C VAL A 19 -4.26 2.04 0.69
N TRP A 20 -3.40 2.59 -0.17
CA TRP A 20 -2.08 3.09 0.23
C TRP A 20 -2.17 4.24 1.22
N TYR A 21 -3.12 5.16 1.04
CA TYR A 21 -3.31 6.28 1.98
C TYR A 21 -3.72 5.79 3.37
N VAL A 22 -4.65 4.84 3.45
CA VAL A 22 -5.08 4.25 4.74
C VAL A 22 -3.95 3.45 5.39
N CYS A 23 -3.27 2.57 4.63
CA CYS A 23 -2.11 1.84 5.14
C CYS A 23 -1.00 2.79 5.59
N GLY A 24 -0.69 3.82 4.80
CA GLY A 24 0.31 4.82 5.12
C GLY A 24 0.00 5.57 6.40
N MET A 25 -1.25 6.02 6.59
CA MET A 25 -1.67 6.69 7.83
C MET A 25 -1.54 5.80 9.07
N VAL A 26 -1.79 4.50 8.96
CA VAL A 26 -1.61 3.55 10.07
C VAL A 26 -0.12 3.27 10.33
N MET A 27 0.67 3.18 9.26
CA MET A 27 2.08 2.80 9.35
C MET A 27 2.97 3.97 9.81
N LEU A 28 2.57 5.21 9.52
CA LEU A 28 3.29 6.42 9.91
C LEU A 28 3.52 6.53 11.43
N PRO A 29 2.50 6.46 12.31
CA PRO A 29 2.73 6.55 13.75
C PRO A 29 3.58 5.39 14.26
N ILE A 30 3.44 4.19 13.69
CA ILE A 30 4.26 3.03 14.04
C ILE A 30 5.73 3.31 13.72
N THR A 31 6.02 3.78 12.50
CA THR A 31 7.39 4.15 12.09
C THR A 31 7.96 5.26 12.97
N VAL A 32 7.16 6.28 13.32
CA VAL A 32 7.61 7.36 14.22
C VAL A 32 7.95 6.82 15.61
N ILE A 33 7.13 5.96 16.19
CA ILE A 33 7.41 5.35 17.51
C ILE A 33 8.72 4.57 17.46
N PHE A 34 8.94 3.73 16.45
CA PHE A 34 10.19 2.98 16.33
C PHE A 34 11.40 3.90 16.11
N MET A 35 11.28 4.94 15.29
CA MET A 35 12.34 5.92 15.09
C MET A 35 12.71 6.63 16.40
N LEU A 36 11.72 7.03 17.22
CA LEU A 36 11.96 7.68 18.51
C LEU A 36 12.69 6.75 19.50
N LEU A 37 12.36 5.46 19.52
CA LEU A 37 13.03 4.46 20.40
C LEU A 37 14.49 4.21 20.03
N VAL A 38 14.87 4.56 18.80
CA VAL A 38 16.19 4.27 18.23
C VAL A 38 17.12 5.48 18.29
N ILE A 39 16.61 6.64 18.72
CA ILE A 39 17.42 7.84 18.96
C ILE A 39 18.50 7.54 20.00
N GLY A 40 19.77 7.84 19.65
CA GLY A 40 20.93 7.62 20.52
C GLY A 40 21.45 6.18 20.54
N LYS A 41 20.91 5.28 19.71
CA LYS A 41 21.47 3.93 19.48
C LYS A 41 22.59 3.98 18.43
N ASN A 42 23.34 2.88 18.36
CA ASN A 42 24.43 2.71 17.39
C ASN A 42 23.90 2.65 15.95
N GLU A 43 24.72 3.08 14.99
CA GLU A 43 24.35 3.20 13.57
C GLU A 43 23.85 1.87 12.98
N ASP A 44 24.49 0.76 13.36
CA ASP A 44 24.08 -0.60 12.95
C ASP A 44 22.67 -0.97 13.43
N CYS A 45 22.31 -0.57 14.66
CA CYS A 45 20.97 -0.80 15.20
C CYS A 45 19.93 0.05 14.46
N VAL A 46 20.27 1.31 14.16
CA VAL A 46 19.38 2.22 13.42
C VAL A 46 19.15 1.70 12.01
N GLY A 47 20.21 1.29 11.32
CA GLY A 47 20.15 0.73 9.98
C GLY A 47 19.32 -0.56 9.92
N SER A 48 19.53 -1.48 10.87
CA SER A 48 18.79 -2.75 10.92
C SER A 48 17.28 -2.53 11.16
N ILE A 49 16.91 -1.69 12.13
CA ILE A 49 15.50 -1.38 12.42
C ILE A 49 14.84 -0.65 11.26
N GLY A 50 15.53 0.33 10.66
CA GLY A 50 15.06 1.02 9.46
C GLY A 50 14.84 0.07 8.28
N GLY A 51 15.75 -0.87 8.07
CA GLY A 51 15.62 -1.90 7.03
C GLY A 51 14.41 -2.82 7.25
N ILE A 52 14.19 -3.28 8.48
CA ILE A 52 13.02 -4.09 8.84
C ILE A 52 11.73 -3.31 8.60
N ILE A 53 11.67 -2.05 9.05
CA ILE A 53 10.50 -1.20 8.83
C ILE A 53 10.24 -1.09 7.33
N CYS A 54 11.22 -0.68 6.53
CA CYS A 54 11.08 -0.60 5.07
C CYS A 54 10.61 -1.93 4.45
N GLY A 55 11.14 -3.07 4.88
CA GLY A 55 10.71 -4.38 4.43
C GLY A 55 9.23 -4.64 4.72
N VAL A 56 8.77 -4.32 5.93
CA VAL A 56 7.36 -4.42 6.32
C VAL A 56 6.50 -3.46 5.50
N GLN A 57 6.97 -2.25 5.20
CA GLN A 57 6.24 -1.26 4.39
C GLN A 57 5.98 -1.73 2.95
N LEU A 58 6.84 -2.59 2.40
CA LEU A 58 6.65 -3.16 1.05
C LEU A 58 5.50 -4.16 0.96
N ILE A 59 5.15 -4.83 2.06
CA ILE A 59 4.06 -5.83 2.11
C ILE A 59 2.70 -5.21 1.74
N PRO A 60 2.23 -4.11 2.35
CA PRO A 60 0.96 -3.48 1.96
C PRO A 60 1.02 -2.84 0.56
N LEU A 61 2.21 -2.42 0.11
CA LEU A 61 2.44 -1.90 -1.24
C LEU A 61 2.14 -2.95 -2.32
N ILE A 62 2.69 -4.16 -2.18
CA ILE A 62 2.42 -5.28 -3.09
C ILE A 62 1.01 -5.84 -2.83
N GLY A 63 0.64 -5.93 -1.56
CA GLY A 63 -0.64 -6.45 -1.10
C GLY A 63 -1.84 -5.66 -1.61
N SER A 64 -1.70 -4.37 -1.93
CA SER A 64 -2.79 -3.53 -2.45
C SER A 64 -3.29 -3.95 -3.84
N ILE A 65 -2.50 -4.73 -4.58
CA ILE A 65 -2.89 -5.23 -5.91
C ILE A 65 -4.09 -6.18 -5.79
N LEU A 66 -4.10 -7.07 -4.80
CA LEU A 66 -5.20 -8.02 -4.56
C LEU A 66 -6.55 -7.35 -4.27
N PRO A 67 -6.70 -6.44 -3.28
CA PRO A 67 -7.96 -5.77 -3.01
C PRO A 67 -8.36 -4.86 -4.18
N THR A 68 -7.40 -4.29 -4.92
CA THR A 68 -7.69 -3.51 -6.13
C THR A 68 -8.30 -4.37 -7.23
N GLU A 69 -7.72 -5.55 -7.52
CA GLU A 69 -8.27 -6.50 -8.49
C GLU A 69 -9.62 -7.10 -8.05
N ILE A 70 -9.82 -7.35 -6.75
CA ILE A 70 -11.12 -7.80 -6.20
C ILE A 70 -12.18 -6.70 -6.36
N ALA A 71 -11.85 -5.46 -6.01
CA ALA A 71 -12.75 -4.32 -6.16
C ALA A 71 -13.12 -4.07 -7.63
N LEU A 72 -12.16 -4.22 -8.55
CA LEU A 72 -12.38 -4.19 -9.99
C LEU A 72 -13.36 -5.27 -10.44
N LYS A 73 -13.15 -6.53 -10.06
CA LYS A 73 -14.05 -7.65 -10.42
C LYS A 73 -15.46 -7.51 -9.86
N LYS A 74 -15.62 -6.81 -8.72
CA LYS A 74 -16.93 -6.55 -8.11
C LYS A 74 -17.71 -5.45 -8.85
N ASN A 75 -17.02 -4.42 -9.34
CA ASN A 75 -17.66 -3.25 -9.95
C ASN A 75 -17.73 -3.30 -11.48
N PHE A 76 -16.93 -4.16 -12.13
CA PHE A 76 -16.84 -4.24 -13.58
C PHE A 76 -17.00 -5.68 -14.07
N ASP A 77 -17.72 -5.85 -15.17
CA ASP A 77 -17.83 -7.12 -15.86
C ASP A 77 -16.55 -7.45 -16.66
N LYS A 78 -16.43 -8.66 -17.21
CA LYS A 78 -15.29 -9.09 -18.03
C LYS A 78 -15.02 -8.15 -19.19
N ASN A 79 -16.01 -7.42 -19.70
CA ASN A 79 -15.82 -6.45 -20.79
C ASN A 79 -15.37 -5.05 -20.33
N GLY A 80 -15.17 -4.81 -19.02
CA GLY A 80 -14.80 -3.49 -18.51
C GLY A 80 -15.96 -2.51 -18.40
N THR A 81 -17.20 -2.98 -18.63
CA THR A 81 -18.43 -2.22 -18.38
C THR A 81 -18.75 -2.26 -16.89
N ARG A 82 -19.14 -1.12 -16.30
CA ARG A 82 -19.64 -1.07 -14.93
C ARG A 82 -20.90 -1.96 -14.79
N ARG A 83 -20.95 -2.71 -13.70
CA ARG A 83 -22.16 -3.41 -13.25
C ARG A 83 -23.04 -2.48 -12.43
#